data_AF-A0A4R7ZA90-F1
#
_entry.id   AF-A0A4R7ZA90-F1
#
_cell.length_a   1.000
_cell.length_b   1.000
_cell.length_c   1.000
_cell.angle_alpha   90.00
_cell.angle_beta   90.00
_cell.angle_gamma   90.00
#
_symmetry.space_group_name_H-M   'P 1'
#
loop_
_entity.id
_entity.type
_entity.pdbx_description
1 polymer ?
#
loop_
_entity_poly.entity_id
_entity_poly.type
_entity_poly.pdbx_seq_one_letter_code
_entity_poly.pdbx_strand_id
1 'polypeptide(L)'
;MNKNLGMFLVFIALILLSVLVINGLYFNVPTLEMAEREVPAEEVKEDYVTTNLNISQQQEYDPDIVEVVLGFENENTEQAAAVEENNRIVSELMTILEEEELENVETQGFRVYPSTRYNEDREERITYYQVNNQIKFTSTNLSELPVLLGRLLEAGANRVVNINYRLESNEQALEEVTARALSSLKDKASFMAENLDKENYRIKEINLGNQNIHGSDALQTMTRTAEKGNFSEVPLAEQKVNISVSLSAKIELY
;
A
#
# COMPACT_ATOMS: atom_id res chain seq x y z
N MET A 1 32.71 -73.15 -93.16
CA MET A 1 33.99 -72.59 -92.69
C MET A 1 34.26 -71.29 -93.42
N ASN A 2 33.91 -70.15 -92.84
CA ASN A 2 34.48 -68.86 -93.23
C ASN A 2 35.04 -68.21 -91.97
N LYS A 3 36.38 -68.17 -91.92
CA LYS A 3 37.26 -67.82 -90.80
C LYS A 3 37.24 -66.32 -90.44
N ASN A 4 36.16 -65.60 -90.77
CA ASN A 4 36.06 -64.15 -90.59
C ASN A 4 35.12 -63.75 -89.43
N LEU A 5 34.41 -64.70 -88.81
CA LEU A 5 33.49 -64.41 -87.71
C LEU A 5 34.22 -64.13 -86.39
N GLY A 6 35.36 -64.78 -86.15
CA GLY A 6 36.17 -64.59 -84.95
C GLY A 6 36.87 -63.22 -84.88
N MET A 7 37.29 -62.67 -86.02
CA MET A 7 37.94 -61.36 -86.09
C MET A 7 36.93 -60.20 -85.94
N PHE A 8 35.67 -60.42 -86.35
CA PHE A 8 34.59 -59.44 -86.22
C PHE A 8 34.11 -59.28 -84.76
N LEU A 9 34.11 -60.35 -83.98
CA LEU A 9 33.75 -60.32 -82.55
C LEU A 9 34.80 -59.60 -81.68
N VAL A 10 36.09 -59.69 -82.02
CA VAL A 10 37.17 -58.96 -81.31
C VAL A 10 37.10 -57.46 -81.59
N PHE A 11 36.68 -57.05 -82.80
CA PHE A 11 36.47 -55.64 -83.14
C PHE A 11 35.25 -55.01 -82.42
N ILE A 12 34.16 -55.77 -82.24
CA ILE A 12 32.98 -55.30 -81.49
C ILE A 12 33.28 -55.17 -80.00
N ALA A 13 34.09 -56.06 -79.42
CA ALA A 13 34.49 -55.98 -78.01
C ALA A 13 35.37 -54.75 -77.71
N LEU A 14 36.23 -54.33 -78.64
CA LEU A 14 37.07 -53.13 -78.49
C LEU A 14 36.31 -51.81 -78.68
N ILE A 15 35.23 -51.80 -79.47
CA ILE A 15 34.36 -50.62 -79.63
C ILE A 15 33.42 -50.47 -78.41
N LEU A 16 32.97 -51.56 -77.79
CA LEU A 16 32.18 -51.47 -76.55
C LEU A 16 33.00 -51.02 -75.33
N LEU A 17 34.32 -51.30 -75.30
CA LEU A 17 35.20 -50.82 -74.23
C LEU A 17 35.56 -49.32 -74.38
N SER A 18 35.56 -48.76 -75.60
CA SER A 18 35.81 -47.32 -75.82
C SER A 18 34.57 -46.45 -75.65
N VAL A 19 33.35 -47.00 -75.80
CA VAL A 19 32.10 -46.27 -75.54
C VAL A 19 31.77 -46.19 -74.04
N LEU A 20 32.31 -47.08 -73.19
CA LEU A 20 32.10 -47.01 -71.74
C LEU A 20 32.99 -45.97 -71.03
N VAL A 21 34.11 -45.55 -71.62
CA VAL A 21 35.02 -44.56 -71.00
C VAL A 21 34.68 -43.11 -71.38
N ILE A 22 33.89 -42.89 -72.44
CA ILE A 22 33.52 -41.53 -72.88
C ILE A 22 32.22 -41.03 -72.23
N ASN A 23 31.35 -41.90 -71.69
CA ASN A 23 30.12 -41.50 -70.99
C ASN A 23 30.25 -41.38 -69.45
N GLY A 24 31.44 -41.59 -68.88
CA GLY A 24 31.67 -41.58 -67.43
C GLY A 24 32.21 -40.27 -66.84
N LEU A 25 32.36 -39.20 -67.63
CA LEU A 25 33.14 -38.01 -67.22
C LEU A 25 32.46 -36.64 -67.41
N TYR A 26 31.15 -36.58 -67.69
CA TYR A 26 30.44 -35.30 -67.93
C TYR A 26 29.19 -35.01 -67.10
N PHE A 27 28.89 -35.77 -66.04
CA PHE A 27 27.85 -35.40 -65.09
C PHE A 27 28.37 -35.37 -63.66
N ASN A 28 29.23 -34.40 -63.39
CA ASN A 28 29.38 -33.83 -62.06
C ASN A 28 29.22 -32.31 -62.17
N VAL A 29 28.04 -31.89 -62.65
CA VAL A 29 27.55 -30.54 -62.40
C VAL A 29 26.87 -30.64 -61.04
N PRO A 30 27.35 -29.95 -59.99
CA PRO A 30 26.59 -29.88 -58.75
C PRO A 30 25.23 -29.29 -59.12
N THR A 31 24.15 -29.99 -58.75
CA THR A 31 22.84 -29.38 -58.65
C THR A 31 23.01 -28.14 -57.79
N LEU A 32 22.89 -26.96 -58.40
CA LEU A 32 22.68 -25.73 -57.67
C LEU A 32 21.32 -25.92 -57.00
N GLU A 33 21.36 -26.37 -55.74
CA GLU A 33 20.26 -26.22 -54.82
C GLU A 33 20.05 -24.71 -54.71
N MET A 34 19.12 -24.19 -55.51
CA MET A 34 18.64 -22.83 -55.34
C MET A 34 17.91 -22.86 -54.02
N ALA A 35 18.64 -22.55 -52.95
CA ALA A 35 18.05 -22.23 -51.66
C ALA A 35 16.98 -21.17 -51.95
N GLU A 36 15.71 -21.57 -51.81
CA GLU A 36 14.60 -20.66 -51.82
C GLU A 36 14.89 -19.68 -50.68
N ARG A 37 15.37 -18.50 -51.05
CA ARG A 37 15.72 -17.45 -50.11
C ARG A 37 14.40 -17.04 -49.50
N GLU A 38 14.06 -17.60 -48.33
CA GLU A 38 13.00 -17.07 -47.49
C GLU A 38 13.28 -15.57 -47.39
N VAL A 39 12.45 -14.77 -48.06
CA VAL A 39 12.52 -13.32 -47.94
C VAL A 39 12.21 -13.09 -46.47
N PRO A 40 13.16 -12.58 -45.67
CA PRO A 40 12.87 -12.29 -44.28
C PRO A 40 11.65 -11.38 -44.28
N ALA A 41 10.59 -11.78 -43.57
CA ALA A 41 9.47 -10.87 -43.36
C ALA A 41 10.08 -9.56 -42.84
N GLU A 42 9.85 -8.45 -43.56
CA GLU A 42 10.27 -7.15 -43.06
C GLU A 42 9.65 -6.98 -41.68
N GLU A 43 10.48 -7.00 -40.63
CA GLU A 43 10.07 -6.49 -39.33
C GLU A 43 9.69 -5.03 -39.56
N VAL A 44 8.40 -4.76 -39.70
CA VAL A 44 7.86 -3.42 -39.58
C VAL A 44 8.24 -2.99 -38.17
N LYS A 45 9.30 -2.17 -38.05
CA LYS A 45 9.62 -1.50 -36.80
C LYS A 45 8.45 -0.60 -36.49
N GLU A 46 7.52 -1.11 -35.68
CA GLU A 46 6.42 -0.29 -35.19
C GLU A 46 7.04 0.94 -34.51
N ASP A 47 6.63 2.12 -34.95
CA ASP A 47 7.13 3.39 -34.45
C ASP A 47 6.45 3.72 -33.12
N TYR A 48 6.82 2.98 -32.07
CA TYR A 48 6.30 3.18 -30.73
C TYR A 48 7.39 3.60 -29.73
N VAL A 49 6.99 4.41 -28.75
CA VAL A 49 7.81 4.78 -27.59
C VAL A 49 7.23 4.12 -26.35
N THR A 50 8.02 3.30 -25.67
CA THR A 50 7.63 2.73 -24.38
C THR A 50 8.24 3.53 -23.24
N THR A 51 7.45 3.82 -22.21
CA THR A 51 7.94 4.46 -20.99
C THR A 51 7.16 3.99 -19.76
N ASN A 52 7.72 4.23 -18.58
CA ASN A 52 7.04 3.97 -17.30
C ASN A 52 6.61 5.30 -16.68
N LEU A 53 5.34 5.38 -16.29
CA LEU A 53 4.78 6.48 -15.54
C LEU A 53 4.60 6.09 -14.08
N ASN A 54 4.94 7.01 -13.19
CA ASN A 54 4.58 6.93 -11.78
C ASN A 54 3.64 8.09 -11.47
N ILE A 55 2.54 7.78 -10.80
CA ILE A 55 1.54 8.73 -10.34
C ILE A 55 1.38 8.56 -8.83
N SER A 56 1.35 9.68 -8.13
CA SER A 56 0.98 9.74 -6.72
C SER A 56 -0.16 10.76 -6.60
N GLN A 57 -1.23 10.37 -5.93
CA GLN A 57 -2.32 11.27 -5.57
C GLN A 57 -2.57 11.19 -4.07
N GLN A 58 -2.90 12.34 -3.50
CA GLN A 58 -3.23 12.47 -2.09
C GLN A 58 -4.42 13.41 -1.95
N GLN A 59 -5.30 13.08 -1.02
CA GLN A 59 -6.42 13.93 -0.63
C GLN A 59 -6.58 13.90 0.89
N GLU A 60 -6.83 15.08 1.44
CA GLU A 60 -7.24 15.26 2.83
C GLU A 60 -8.75 15.26 2.94
N TYR A 61 -9.25 14.60 3.98
CA TYR A 61 -10.65 14.54 4.35
C TYR A 61 -10.83 15.04 5.78
N ASP A 62 -11.94 15.72 6.01
CA ASP A 62 -12.45 15.94 7.36
C ASP A 62 -12.84 14.59 7.98
N PRO A 63 -12.47 14.32 9.23
CA PRO A 63 -12.89 13.10 9.90
C PRO A 63 -14.38 13.12 10.24
N ASP A 64 -15.02 11.96 10.13
CA ASP A 64 -16.44 11.78 10.48
C ASP A 64 -16.59 11.23 11.90
N ILE A 65 -15.63 10.44 12.35
CA ILE A 65 -15.66 9.75 13.63
C ILE A 65 -14.32 9.88 14.36
N VAL A 66 -14.38 9.84 15.68
CA VAL A 66 -13.21 9.83 16.55
C VAL A 66 -13.32 8.67 17.54
N GLU A 67 -12.30 7.82 17.54
CA GLU A 67 -12.13 6.76 18.52
C GLU A 67 -11.18 7.24 19.61
N VAL A 68 -11.65 7.23 20.86
CA VAL A 68 -10.92 7.71 22.01
C VAL A 68 -10.64 6.56 22.95
N VAL A 69 -9.40 6.49 23.45
CA VAL A 69 -9.01 5.63 24.57
C VAL A 69 -8.51 6.53 25.68
N LEU A 70 -9.30 6.61 26.76
CA LEU A 70 -8.93 7.27 27.99
C LEU A 70 -8.49 6.23 29.02
N GLY A 71 -7.45 6.54 29.75
CA GLY A 71 -6.95 5.79 30.88
C GLY A 71 -7.11 6.59 32.16
N PHE A 72 -7.26 5.86 33.25
CA PHE A 72 -7.11 6.39 34.58
C PHE A 72 -6.35 5.42 35.46
N GLU A 73 -5.56 6.02 36.32
CA GLU A 73 -4.60 5.35 37.17
C GLU A 73 -4.71 5.94 38.56
N ASN A 74 -4.93 5.08 39.54
CA ASN A 74 -4.98 5.47 40.94
C ASN A 74 -4.15 4.49 41.77
N GLU A 75 -3.68 4.97 42.93
CA GLU A 75 -2.82 4.20 43.82
C GLU A 75 -3.29 4.28 45.26
N ASN A 76 -3.04 3.20 46.02
CA ASN A 76 -3.25 3.19 47.47
C ASN A 76 -2.27 2.21 48.13
N THR A 77 -1.92 2.43 49.40
CA THR A 77 -1.12 1.46 50.19
C THR A 77 -1.87 0.16 50.46
N GLU A 78 -3.21 0.19 50.43
CA GLU A 78 -4.07 -0.98 50.54
C GLU A 78 -4.68 -1.35 49.18
N GLN A 79 -4.51 -2.61 48.76
CA GLN A 79 -5.03 -3.08 47.48
C GLN A 79 -6.55 -2.89 47.35
N ALA A 80 -7.30 -3.21 48.40
CA ALA A 80 -8.76 -3.12 48.39
C ALA A 80 -9.23 -1.67 48.20
N ALA A 81 -8.61 -0.73 48.91
CA ALA A 81 -8.91 0.69 48.77
C ALA A 81 -8.54 1.23 47.38
N ALA A 82 -7.43 0.78 46.77
CA ALA A 82 -7.08 1.14 45.40
C ALA A 82 -8.15 0.67 44.40
N VAL A 83 -8.67 -0.56 44.57
CA VAL A 83 -9.70 -1.11 43.69
C VAL A 83 -11.05 -0.41 43.89
N GLU A 84 -11.43 -0.13 45.13
CA GLU A 84 -12.67 0.58 45.46
C GLU A 84 -12.69 1.98 44.85
N GLU A 85 -11.60 2.73 45.01
CA GLU A 85 -11.48 4.07 44.42
C GLU A 85 -11.50 4.01 42.88
N ASN A 86 -10.87 3.00 42.27
CA ASN A 86 -10.93 2.81 40.83
C ASN A 86 -12.37 2.59 40.36
N ASN A 87 -13.13 1.74 41.05
CA ASN A 87 -14.52 1.46 40.71
C ASN A 87 -15.43 2.69 40.84
N ARG A 88 -15.16 3.56 41.82
CA ARG A 88 -15.86 4.84 41.97
C ARG A 88 -15.60 5.74 40.76
N ILE A 89 -14.34 5.90 40.37
CA ILE A 89 -13.95 6.68 39.18
C ILE A 89 -14.60 6.10 37.92
N VAL A 90 -14.54 4.76 37.71
CA VAL A 90 -15.23 4.10 36.57
C VAL A 90 -16.70 4.49 36.53
N SER A 91 -17.40 4.41 37.67
CA SER A 91 -18.83 4.65 37.74
C SER A 91 -19.18 6.11 37.40
N GLU A 92 -18.38 7.06 37.87
CA GLU A 92 -18.52 8.48 37.55
C GLU A 92 -18.28 8.75 36.06
N LEU A 93 -17.23 8.16 35.48
CA LEU A 93 -16.94 8.28 34.06
C LEU A 93 -18.04 7.67 33.18
N MET A 94 -18.54 6.48 33.53
CA MET A 94 -19.64 5.84 32.80
C MET A 94 -20.92 6.66 32.87
N THR A 95 -21.23 7.26 34.02
CA THR A 95 -22.40 8.16 34.16
C THR A 95 -22.32 9.34 33.18
N ILE A 96 -21.14 9.95 33.05
CA ILE A 96 -20.92 11.05 32.08
C ILE A 96 -21.07 10.55 30.64
N LEU A 97 -20.50 9.39 30.31
CA LEU A 97 -20.54 8.84 28.96
C LEU A 97 -21.94 8.36 28.54
N GLU A 98 -22.76 7.92 29.48
CA GLU A 98 -24.16 7.50 29.24
C GLU A 98 -25.10 8.68 28.89
N GLU A 99 -24.70 9.92 29.21
CA GLU A 99 -25.43 11.13 28.83
C GLU A 99 -25.15 11.56 27.38
N GLU A 100 -24.14 10.96 26.74
CA GLU A 100 -23.67 11.32 25.41
C GLU A 100 -24.11 10.28 24.36
N GLU A 101 -24.31 10.73 23.12
CA GLU A 101 -24.62 9.83 22.00
C GLU A 101 -23.33 9.17 21.46
N LEU A 102 -22.84 8.16 22.18
CA LEU A 102 -21.60 7.45 21.88
C LEU A 102 -21.82 6.03 21.39
N GLU A 103 -20.86 5.51 20.62
CA GLU A 103 -20.81 4.13 20.18
C GLU A 103 -19.63 3.38 20.81
N ASN A 104 -19.75 2.04 20.90
CA ASN A 104 -18.65 1.16 21.35
C ASN A 104 -18.02 1.56 22.70
N VAL A 105 -18.84 2.00 23.66
CA VAL A 105 -18.39 2.35 25.00
C VAL A 105 -18.01 1.08 25.76
N GLU A 106 -16.73 0.90 26.02
CA GLU A 106 -16.18 -0.31 26.63
C GLU A 106 -15.12 0.03 27.68
N THR A 107 -15.22 -0.60 28.86
CA THR A 107 -14.13 -0.59 29.85
C THR A 107 -13.17 -1.73 29.56
N GLN A 108 -11.87 -1.45 29.50
CA GLN A 108 -10.83 -2.42 29.15
C GLN A 108 -9.54 -2.21 29.96
N GLY A 109 -8.71 -3.25 30.01
CA GLY A 109 -7.35 -3.11 30.52
C GLY A 109 -7.24 -2.96 32.05
N PHE A 110 -8.25 -3.37 32.82
CA PHE A 110 -8.18 -3.43 34.27
C PHE A 110 -6.98 -4.28 34.73
N ARG A 111 -6.05 -3.65 35.44
CA ARG A 111 -4.84 -4.29 35.98
C ARG A 111 -4.54 -3.72 37.35
N VAL A 112 -4.22 -4.60 38.29
CA VAL A 112 -3.71 -4.23 39.62
C VAL A 112 -2.31 -4.80 39.75
N TYR A 113 -1.34 -3.95 40.09
CA TYR A 113 0.01 -4.43 40.37
C TYR A 113 0.61 -3.73 41.59
N PRO A 114 1.37 -4.47 42.42
CA PRO A 114 2.13 -3.87 43.49
C PRO A 114 3.32 -3.11 42.91
N SER A 115 3.63 -1.98 43.52
CA SER A 115 4.82 -1.18 43.26
C SER A 115 5.42 -0.73 44.58
N THR A 116 6.69 -0.35 44.55
CA THR A 116 7.40 0.08 45.76
C THR A 116 8.13 1.38 45.52
N ARG A 117 8.00 2.33 46.44
CA ARG A 117 8.78 3.59 46.42
C ARG A 117 9.41 3.83 47.77
N TYR A 118 10.51 4.56 47.79
CA TYR A 118 11.03 5.08 49.04
C TYR A 118 10.11 6.18 49.58
N ASN A 119 9.96 6.26 50.90
CA ASN A 119 9.34 7.41 51.55
C ASN A 119 10.15 8.70 51.29
N GLU A 120 9.58 9.85 51.63
CA GLU A 120 10.19 11.17 51.34
C GLU A 120 11.61 11.29 51.92
N ASP A 121 11.84 10.71 53.10
CA ASP A 121 13.12 10.70 53.81
C ASP A 121 14.13 9.64 53.28
N ARG A 122 13.71 8.80 52.33
CA ARG A 122 14.48 7.67 51.76
C ARG A 122 14.95 6.62 52.75
N GLU A 123 14.31 6.52 53.90
CA GLU A 123 14.66 5.59 54.97
C GLU A 123 13.91 4.26 54.86
N GLU A 124 12.68 4.29 54.32
CA GLU A 124 11.80 3.12 54.26
C GLU A 124 11.25 2.89 52.85
N ARG A 125 11.11 1.61 52.48
CA ARG A 125 10.44 1.19 51.24
C ARG A 125 8.96 0.92 51.51
N ILE A 126 8.10 1.76 50.94
CA ILE A 126 6.65 1.64 51.02
C ILE A 126 6.16 0.85 49.81
N THR A 127 5.33 -0.18 50.06
CA THR A 127 4.56 -0.87 49.03
C THR A 127 3.23 -0.16 48.81
N TYR A 128 2.87 0.06 47.56
CA TYR A 128 1.56 0.56 47.16
C TYR A 128 1.04 -0.28 46.01
N TYR A 129 -0.26 -0.21 45.78
CA TYR A 129 -0.97 -0.91 44.73
C TYR A 129 -1.48 0.11 43.74
N GLN A 130 -1.10 -0.07 42.50
CA GLN A 130 -1.54 0.76 41.40
C GLN A 130 -2.61 0.00 40.61
N VAL A 131 -3.73 0.68 40.35
CA VAL A 131 -4.83 0.18 39.54
C VAL A 131 -4.89 1.00 38.27
N ASN A 132 -4.80 0.32 37.14
CA ASN A 132 -4.96 0.92 35.83
C ASN A 132 -6.25 0.41 35.22
N ASN A 133 -6.99 1.31 34.59
CA ASN A 133 -8.15 0.96 33.80
C ASN A 133 -8.25 1.92 32.61
N GLN A 134 -8.96 1.51 31.56
CA GLN A 134 -9.17 2.31 30.37
C GLN A 134 -10.63 2.22 29.94
N ILE A 135 -11.13 3.30 29.35
CA ILE A 135 -12.41 3.33 28.65
C ILE A 135 -12.13 3.69 27.20
N LYS A 136 -12.73 2.91 26.31
CA LYS A 136 -12.77 3.16 24.88
C LYS A 136 -14.18 3.60 24.50
N PHE A 137 -14.29 4.60 23.63
CA PHE A 137 -15.55 5.00 23.03
C PHE A 137 -15.32 5.59 21.64
N THR A 138 -16.36 5.61 20.84
CA THR A 138 -16.41 6.26 19.53
C THR A 138 -17.45 7.37 19.55
N SER A 139 -17.12 8.53 19.01
CA SER A 139 -18.04 9.66 18.84
C SER A 139 -18.08 10.11 17.37
N THR A 140 -19.26 10.53 16.92
CA THR A 140 -19.46 11.24 15.64
C THR A 140 -19.58 12.75 15.86
N ASN A 141 -19.73 13.20 17.12
CA ASN A 141 -19.78 14.61 17.48
C ASN A 141 -18.39 15.11 17.89
N LEU A 142 -17.59 15.44 16.87
CA LEU A 142 -16.20 15.86 17.06
C LEU A 142 -16.09 17.24 17.72
N SER A 143 -17.07 18.13 17.50
CA SER A 143 -17.08 19.48 18.08
C SER A 143 -17.27 19.49 19.60
N GLU A 144 -18.01 18.52 20.15
CA GLU A 144 -18.24 18.42 21.60
C GLU A 144 -17.15 17.61 22.30
N LEU A 145 -16.25 16.94 21.55
CA LEU A 145 -15.20 16.11 22.14
C LEU A 145 -14.31 16.88 23.15
N PRO A 146 -13.82 18.11 22.87
CA PRO A 146 -13.03 18.88 23.83
C PRO A 146 -13.72 19.09 25.19
N VAL A 147 -15.02 19.36 25.17
CA VAL A 147 -15.86 19.59 26.36
C VAL A 147 -16.07 18.28 27.12
N LEU A 148 -16.42 17.21 26.40
CA LEU A 148 -16.58 15.88 26.97
C LEU A 148 -15.29 15.41 27.64
N LEU A 149 -14.14 15.57 26.99
CA LEU A 149 -12.85 15.23 27.58
C LEU A 149 -12.57 16.06 28.84
N GLY A 150 -12.92 17.34 28.87
CA GLY A 150 -12.82 18.18 30.07
C GLY A 150 -13.58 17.59 31.25
N ARG A 151 -14.86 17.22 31.04
CA ARG A 151 -15.72 16.58 32.06
C ARG A 151 -15.14 15.25 32.54
N LEU A 152 -14.62 14.43 31.64
CA LEU A 152 -14.03 13.13 31.99
C LEU A 152 -12.73 13.30 32.79
N LEU A 153 -11.91 14.30 32.46
CA LEU A 153 -10.70 14.62 33.23
C LEU A 153 -11.06 15.12 34.64
N GLU A 154 -12.09 15.96 34.78
CA GLU A 154 -12.60 16.42 36.06
C GLU A 154 -13.13 15.27 36.94
N ALA A 155 -13.71 14.23 36.31
CA ALA A 155 -14.22 13.03 36.98
C ALA A 155 -13.14 11.96 37.28
N GLY A 156 -11.86 12.23 36.99
CA GLY A 156 -10.74 11.37 37.39
C GLY A 156 -10.04 10.63 36.26
N ALA A 157 -10.45 10.83 34.99
CA ALA A 157 -9.60 10.46 33.87
C ALA A 157 -8.27 11.24 33.95
N ASN A 158 -7.13 10.57 33.81
CA ASN A 158 -5.84 11.23 33.98
C ASN A 158 -4.78 10.83 32.93
N ARG A 159 -5.16 9.99 31.96
CA ARG A 159 -4.29 9.58 30.86
C ARG A 159 -5.08 9.56 29.56
N VAL A 160 -4.76 10.46 28.62
CA VAL A 160 -5.23 10.30 27.24
C VAL A 160 -4.30 9.30 26.56
N VAL A 161 -4.81 8.08 26.30
CA VAL A 161 -4.01 7.00 25.71
C VAL A 161 -3.97 7.13 24.20
N ASN A 162 -5.11 7.40 23.58
CA ASN A 162 -5.22 7.54 22.13
C ASN A 162 -6.43 8.40 21.75
N ILE A 163 -6.29 9.23 20.72
CA ILE A 163 -7.40 9.91 20.03
C ILE A 163 -7.14 9.70 18.54
N ASN A 164 -8.01 8.94 17.88
CA ASN A 164 -7.83 8.52 16.50
C ASN A 164 -9.01 8.96 15.64
N TYR A 165 -8.75 9.90 14.75
CA TYR A 165 -9.72 10.44 13.80
C TYR A 165 -9.79 9.56 12.56
N ARG A 166 -11.01 9.27 12.10
CA ARG A 166 -11.25 8.37 10.98
C ARG A 166 -12.44 8.85 10.15
N LEU A 167 -12.51 8.34 8.92
CA LEU A 167 -13.72 8.42 8.11
C LEU A 167 -14.67 7.30 8.50
N GLU A 168 -15.96 7.55 8.30
CA GLU A 168 -17.00 6.53 8.44
C GLU A 168 -16.78 5.42 7.40
N SER A 169 -16.47 5.82 6.15
CA SER A 169 -16.14 4.91 5.06
C SER A 169 -14.81 5.26 4.40
N ASN A 170 -13.78 4.51 4.78
CA ASN A 170 -12.46 4.57 4.16
C ASN A 170 -12.47 4.10 2.69
N GLU A 171 -13.39 3.21 2.33
CA GLU A 171 -13.46 2.59 1.00
C GLU A 171 -13.83 3.61 -0.07
N GLN A 172 -14.89 4.39 0.17
CA GLN A 172 -15.35 5.39 -0.80
C GLN A 172 -14.30 6.48 -1.06
N ALA A 173 -13.66 6.96 0.00
CA ALA A 173 -12.62 7.96 -0.11
C ALA A 173 -11.37 7.40 -0.82
N LEU A 174 -11.03 6.13 -0.59
CA LEU A 174 -9.95 5.45 -1.31
C LEU A 174 -10.26 5.27 -2.81
N GLU A 175 -11.49 4.90 -3.16
CA GLU A 175 -11.95 4.79 -4.54
C GLU A 175 -11.84 6.15 -5.26
N GLU A 176 -12.21 7.24 -4.58
CA GLU A 176 -12.13 8.58 -5.14
C GLU A 176 -10.68 8.99 -5.45
N VAL A 177 -9.76 8.80 -4.51
CA VAL A 177 -8.33 9.13 -4.72
C VAL A 177 -7.73 8.23 -5.80
N THR A 178 -8.14 6.96 -5.85
CA THR A 178 -7.73 6.01 -6.90
C THR A 178 -8.22 6.45 -8.28
N ALA A 179 -9.48 6.87 -8.40
CA ALA A 179 -10.04 7.38 -9.66
C ALA A 179 -9.28 8.62 -10.15
N ARG A 180 -8.92 9.53 -9.24
CA ARG A 180 -8.09 10.70 -9.55
C ARG A 180 -6.68 10.33 -10.02
N ALA A 181 -6.06 9.32 -9.40
CA ALA A 181 -4.75 8.81 -9.82
C ALA A 181 -4.81 8.21 -11.23
N LEU A 182 -5.86 7.44 -11.53
CA LEU A 182 -6.09 6.87 -12.87
C LEU A 182 -6.38 7.95 -13.92
N SER A 183 -7.14 8.99 -13.57
CA SER A 183 -7.33 10.15 -14.46
C SER A 183 -5.99 10.84 -14.76
N SER A 184 -5.20 11.11 -13.72
CA SER A 184 -3.88 11.74 -13.86
C SER A 184 -2.92 10.92 -14.71
N LEU A 185 -3.00 9.59 -14.64
CA LEU A 185 -2.24 8.69 -15.51
C LEU A 185 -2.62 8.89 -16.97
N LYS A 186 -3.92 8.92 -17.28
CA LYS A 186 -4.44 9.12 -18.64
C LYS A 186 -4.03 10.49 -19.19
N ASP A 187 -4.18 11.54 -18.38
CA ASP A 187 -3.84 12.91 -18.76
C ASP A 187 -2.34 13.02 -19.08
N LYS A 188 -1.49 12.43 -18.24
CA LYS A 188 -0.03 12.42 -18.46
C LYS A 188 0.38 11.59 -19.67
N ALA A 189 -0.23 10.43 -19.90
CA ALA A 189 0.04 9.62 -21.07
C ALA A 189 -0.38 10.33 -22.37
N SER A 190 -1.55 10.98 -22.36
CA SER A 190 -2.03 11.79 -23.48
C SER A 190 -1.11 12.97 -23.77
N PHE A 191 -0.70 13.71 -22.73
CA PHE A 191 0.24 14.81 -22.86
C PHE A 191 1.58 14.36 -23.47
N MET A 192 2.09 13.19 -23.07
CA MET A 192 3.32 12.64 -23.63
C MET A 192 3.17 12.21 -25.09
N ALA A 193 2.04 11.62 -25.48
CA ALA A 193 1.78 11.25 -26.87
C ALA A 193 1.82 12.49 -27.77
N GLU A 194 1.07 13.53 -27.39
CA GLU A 194 0.97 14.79 -28.15
C GLU A 194 2.33 15.48 -28.31
N ASN A 195 3.15 15.52 -27.25
CA ASN A 195 4.47 16.17 -27.28
C ASN A 195 5.57 15.32 -27.93
N LEU A 196 5.27 14.08 -28.31
CA LEU A 196 6.20 13.18 -29.02
C LEU A 196 5.70 12.85 -30.44
N ASP A 197 4.76 13.64 -30.95
CA ASP A 197 4.14 13.45 -32.27
C ASP A 197 3.55 12.04 -32.47
N LYS A 198 2.99 11.47 -31.39
CA LYS A 198 2.26 10.19 -31.40
C LYS A 198 0.76 10.43 -31.38
N GLU A 199 0.03 9.69 -32.21
CA GLU A 199 -1.42 9.88 -32.35
C GLU A 199 -2.18 9.32 -31.14
N ASN A 200 -1.67 8.25 -30.52
CA ASN A 200 -2.36 7.52 -29.47
C ASN A 200 -1.40 6.98 -28.40
N TYR A 201 -2.00 6.46 -27.33
CA TYR A 201 -1.29 5.66 -26.33
C TYR A 201 -2.11 4.45 -25.92
N ARG A 202 -1.42 3.43 -25.42
CA ARG A 202 -2.03 2.31 -24.69
C ARG A 202 -1.30 2.04 -23.39
N ILE A 203 -2.05 1.68 -22.37
CA ILE A 203 -1.50 1.25 -21.08
C ILE A 203 -1.31 -0.27 -21.17
N LYS A 204 -0.07 -0.73 -21.04
CA LYS A 204 0.30 -2.15 -21.16
C LYS A 204 0.21 -2.88 -19.83
N GLU A 205 0.57 -2.20 -18.75
CA GLU A 205 0.61 -2.74 -17.41
C GLU A 205 0.32 -1.62 -16.42
N ILE A 206 -0.48 -1.91 -15.40
CA ILE A 206 -0.68 -1.03 -14.24
C ILE A 206 -0.37 -1.84 -13.00
N ASN A 207 0.49 -1.28 -12.16
CA ASN A 207 0.73 -1.74 -10.81
C ASN A 207 0.17 -0.68 -9.86
N LEU A 208 -0.94 -1.01 -9.19
CA LEU A 208 -1.37 -0.22 -8.05
C LEU A 208 -0.43 -0.58 -6.90
N GLY A 209 0.38 0.39 -6.49
CA GLY A 209 1.29 0.24 -5.37
C GLY A 209 0.51 0.21 -4.05
N ASN A 210 1.17 0.60 -2.97
CA ASN A 210 0.52 0.65 -1.67
C ASN A 210 -0.56 1.75 -1.66
N GLN A 211 -1.76 1.36 -1.24
CA GLN A 211 -2.87 2.24 -0.92
C GLN A 211 -2.87 2.43 0.59
N ASN A 212 -2.49 3.62 1.05
CA ASN A 212 -2.32 3.86 2.48
C ASN A 212 -3.31 4.92 2.96
N ILE A 213 -3.98 4.60 4.06
CA ILE A 213 -4.82 5.52 4.82
C ILE A 213 -4.06 5.82 6.10
N HIS A 214 -3.67 7.08 6.27
CA HIS A 214 -3.04 7.56 7.48
C HIS A 214 -3.94 8.61 8.11
N GLY A 215 -4.20 8.51 9.41
CA GLY A 215 -4.51 9.73 10.16
C GLY A 215 -3.34 10.68 9.95
N SER A 216 -3.60 11.95 9.65
CA SER A 216 -2.51 12.91 9.54
C SER A 216 -1.81 12.94 10.89
N ASP A 217 -0.59 12.40 10.99
CA ASP A 217 0.32 12.76 12.07
C ASP A 217 0.65 14.23 11.86
N ALA A 218 -0.27 15.09 12.28
CA ALA A 218 0.02 16.48 12.51
C ALA A 218 1.02 16.46 13.66
N LEU A 219 2.30 16.40 13.31
CA LEU A 219 3.45 16.66 14.16
C LEU A 219 3.35 18.14 14.59
N GLN A 220 2.34 18.44 15.41
CA GLN A 220 2.12 19.77 15.91
C GLN A 220 3.14 19.94 17.01
N THR A 221 4.22 20.62 16.64
CA THR A 221 5.14 21.23 17.59
C THR A 221 4.30 22.21 18.41
N MET A 222 3.69 21.73 19.48
CA MET A 222 2.99 22.56 20.44
C MET A 222 4.03 23.50 21.05
N THR A 223 4.06 24.75 20.56
CA THR A 223 4.70 25.83 21.28
C THR A 223 3.92 25.97 22.58
N ARG A 224 4.50 25.48 23.68
CA ARG A 224 3.96 25.62 25.05
C ARG A 224 3.77 27.09 25.38
N THR A 225 2.65 27.66 24.98
CA THR A 225 2.14 28.88 25.59
C THR A 225 1.25 28.41 26.73
N ALA A 226 1.89 28.18 27.88
CA ALA A 226 1.18 27.85 29.11
C ALA A 226 0.44 29.09 29.60
N GLU A 227 -0.74 29.35 29.04
CA GLU A 227 -1.74 30.17 29.71
C GLU A 227 -2.52 29.28 30.67
N LYS A 228 -2.57 29.68 31.94
CA LYS A 228 -3.48 29.09 32.95
C LYS A 228 -4.92 29.43 32.55
N GLY A 229 -5.51 28.64 31.66
CA GLY A 229 -6.91 28.69 31.26
C GLY A 229 -7.72 27.57 31.92
N ASN A 230 -9.03 27.82 32.12
CA ASN A 230 -10.02 26.84 32.59
C ASN A 230 -9.88 25.48 31.89
N PHE A 231 -9.99 24.37 32.64
CA PHE A 231 -9.98 23.00 32.13
C PHE A 231 -11.25 22.59 31.37
N SER A 232 -12.15 23.53 31.07
CA SER A 232 -13.46 23.23 30.50
C SER A 232 -13.41 22.64 29.08
N GLU A 233 -12.33 22.89 28.34
CA GLU A 233 -12.11 22.33 27.00
C GLU A 233 -10.66 21.85 26.87
N VAL A 234 -10.49 20.59 26.46
CA VAL A 234 -9.17 20.06 26.12
C VAL A 234 -8.74 20.60 24.77
N PRO A 235 -7.58 21.29 24.65
CA PRO A 235 -7.14 21.85 23.38
C PRO A 235 -6.73 20.72 22.43
N LEU A 236 -7.66 20.31 21.58
CA LEU A 236 -7.45 19.36 20.50
C LEU A 236 -7.29 20.13 19.18
N ALA A 237 -6.26 19.80 18.42
CA ALA A 237 -6.28 20.10 16.99
C ALA A 237 -6.99 18.95 16.28
N GLU A 238 -8.02 19.27 15.51
CA GLU A 238 -8.63 18.31 14.60
C GLU A 238 -7.57 17.83 13.60
N GLN A 239 -7.44 16.51 13.45
CA GLN A 239 -6.51 15.90 12.51
C GLN A 239 -7.29 15.50 11.25
N LYS A 240 -6.73 15.82 10.08
CA LYS A 240 -7.30 15.38 8.79
C LYS A 240 -7.01 13.90 8.58
N VAL A 241 -7.88 13.22 7.85
CA VAL A 241 -7.57 11.87 7.33
C VAL A 241 -6.91 12.04 5.98
N ASN A 242 -5.70 11.49 5.84
CA ASN A 242 -4.90 11.56 4.62
C ASN A 242 -4.96 10.22 3.88
N ILE A 243 -5.50 10.25 2.67
CA ILE A 243 -5.51 9.09 1.77
C ILE A 243 -4.51 9.33 0.66
N SER A 244 -3.59 8.38 0.49
CA SER A 244 -2.57 8.42 -0.55
C SER A 244 -2.63 7.16 -1.42
N VAL A 245 -2.62 7.37 -2.74
CA VAL A 245 -2.61 6.32 -3.74
C VAL A 245 -1.42 6.53 -4.66
N SER A 246 -0.58 5.50 -4.76
CA SER A 246 0.53 5.46 -5.71
C SER A 246 0.30 4.36 -6.73
N LEU A 247 0.56 4.66 -8.00
CA LEU A 247 0.53 3.67 -9.07
C LEU A 247 1.68 3.88 -10.03
N SER A 248 2.14 2.78 -10.61
CA SER A 248 3.07 2.80 -11.73
C SER A 248 2.43 2.11 -12.93
N ALA A 249 2.75 2.58 -14.13
CA ALA A 249 2.19 2.03 -15.35
C ALA A 249 3.21 2.03 -16.47
N LYS A 250 3.27 0.92 -17.21
CA LYS A 250 4.02 0.85 -18.46
C LYS A 250 3.09 1.26 -19.59
N ILE A 251 3.48 2.29 -20.34
CA ILE A 251 2.71 2.82 -21.46
C ILE A 251 3.50 2.71 -22.76
N GLU A 252 2.76 2.59 -23.86
CA GLU A 252 3.26 2.53 -25.23
C GLU A 252 2.55 3.63 -26.02
N LEU A 253 3.31 4.55 -26.60
CA LEU A 253 2.84 5.68 -27.41
C LEU A 253 3.08 5.32 -28.88
N TYR A 254 2.10 5.48 -29.77
CA TYR A 254 2.18 5.11 -31.18
C TYR A 254 1.39 6.06 -32.07
#